data_AF-A0AAP4BZG4-F1
#
_entry.id   AF-A0AAP4BZG4-F1
#
_cell.length_a   1.000
_cell.length_b   1.000
_cell.length_c   1.000
_cell.angle_alpha   90.00
_cell.angle_beta   90.00
_cell.angle_gamma   90.00
#
_symmetry.space_group_name_H-M   'P 1'
#
loop_
_entity.id
_entity.type
_entity.pdbx_description
1 polymer ?
#
loop_
_entity_poly.entity_id
_entity_poly.type
_entity_poly.pdbx_seq_one_letter_code
_entity_poly.pdbx_strand_id
1 'polypeptide(L)'
;MTNHESRLRSLAKDLAEAYTQLDDIKTARAQPPEVRVMAPRPGPQTPGDWLAIATSIDCEQRLREIAFDALGSIGAKLRDGDAKAQRLCTLIAFYAYDISKLDWSDAIIDELEAQLDTIHKRTEGVHLQKLAHGVEYRQTARSICVRLRGYGHSTTPETLRKWAERGKISRTQRADGKGLYLLTEVMDIISAE
;
A
#
# COMPACT_ATOMS: atom_id res chain seq x y z
N MET A 1 24.74 -13.36 -6.17
CA MET A 1 24.47 -12.47 -5.00
C MET A 1 23.73 -11.17 -5.37
N THR A 2 23.24 -10.98 -6.60
CA THR A 2 22.54 -9.75 -7.06
C THR A 2 21.01 -9.73 -6.79
N ASN A 3 20.43 -10.86 -6.38
CA ASN A 3 18.98 -10.99 -6.17
C ASN A 3 18.54 -10.31 -4.85
N HIS A 4 19.28 -10.52 -3.75
CA HIS A 4 18.96 -9.92 -2.44
C HIS A 4 19.02 -8.39 -2.46
N GLU A 5 20.04 -7.79 -3.06
CA GLU A 5 20.12 -6.33 -3.25
C GLU A 5 18.89 -5.79 -4.00
N SER A 6 18.56 -6.39 -5.13
CA SER A 6 17.47 -5.93 -5.99
C SER A 6 16.12 -6.06 -5.29
N ARG A 7 15.89 -7.18 -4.59
CA ARG A 7 14.68 -7.43 -3.78
C ARG A 7 14.57 -6.42 -2.65
N LEU A 8 15.62 -6.24 -1.85
CA LEU A 8 15.66 -5.29 -0.74
C LEU A 8 15.38 -3.85 -1.22
N ARG A 9 16.00 -3.44 -2.34
CA ARG A 9 15.79 -2.11 -2.91
C ARG A 9 14.35 -1.90 -3.36
N SER A 10 13.74 -2.88 -4.03
CA SER A 10 12.34 -2.79 -4.47
C SER A 10 11.39 -2.74 -3.28
N LEU A 11 11.55 -3.66 -2.33
CA LEU A 11 10.71 -3.71 -1.12
C LEU A 11 10.77 -2.41 -0.32
N ALA A 12 11.96 -1.85 -0.12
CA ALA A 12 12.11 -0.59 0.61
C ALA A 12 11.42 0.58 -0.12
N LYS A 13 11.41 0.59 -1.45
CA LYS A 13 10.67 1.61 -2.22
C LYS A 13 9.16 1.43 -2.09
N ASP A 14 8.69 0.19 -2.23
CA ASP A 14 7.27 -0.13 -2.12
C ASP A 14 6.75 0.19 -0.71
N LEU A 15 7.54 -0.13 0.33
CA LEU A 15 7.22 0.20 1.71
C LEU A 15 7.19 1.71 1.96
N ALA A 16 8.11 2.49 1.37
CA ALA A 16 8.07 3.95 1.45
C ALA A 16 6.78 4.54 0.87
N GLU A 17 6.31 3.98 -0.25
CA GLU A 17 5.03 4.36 -0.85
C GLU A 17 3.85 3.95 0.05
N ALA A 18 3.86 2.73 0.60
CA ALA A 18 2.85 2.24 1.52
C ALA A 18 2.72 3.13 2.79
N TYR A 19 3.85 3.56 3.37
CA TYR A 19 3.83 4.51 4.49
C TYR A 19 3.29 5.89 4.10
N THR A 20 3.51 6.34 2.87
CA THR A 20 2.93 7.60 2.37
C THR A 20 1.40 7.48 2.31
N GLN A 21 0.89 6.37 1.77
CA GLN A 21 -0.55 6.09 1.74
C GLN A 21 -1.14 5.96 3.14
N LEU A 22 -0.41 5.34 4.08
CA LEU A 22 -0.85 5.22 5.47
C LEU A 22 -0.94 6.59 6.15
N ASP A 23 0.01 7.50 5.89
CA ASP A 23 -0.01 8.85 6.43
C ASP A 23 -1.17 9.70 5.86
N ASP A 24 -1.49 9.50 4.58
CA ASP A 24 -2.69 10.09 3.97
C ASP A 24 -3.97 9.60 4.67
N ILE A 25 -4.05 8.31 5.04
CA ILE A 25 -5.22 7.77 5.78
C ILE A 25 -5.29 8.31 7.21
N LYS A 26 -4.14 8.41 7.90
CA LYS A 26 -4.06 8.98 9.26
C LYS A 26 -4.53 10.42 9.32
N THR A 27 -4.23 11.19 8.27
CA THR A 27 -4.56 12.62 8.17
C THR A 27 -5.90 12.87 7.45
N ALA A 28 -6.44 11.87 6.74
CA ALA A 28 -7.70 11.97 6.04
C ALA A 28 -8.86 12.24 7.03
N ARG A 29 -9.48 13.41 6.88
CA ARG A 29 -10.74 13.73 7.55
C ARG A 29 -11.87 13.00 6.84
N ALA A 30 -12.81 12.41 7.59
CA ALA A 30 -14.03 11.85 7.00
C ALA A 30 -14.74 12.91 6.15
N GLN A 31 -14.96 12.63 4.87
CA GLN A 31 -15.70 13.55 4.01
C GLN A 31 -17.13 13.64 4.53
N PRO A 32 -17.67 14.86 4.71
CA PRO A 32 -19.06 15.01 5.09
C PRO A 32 -19.96 14.45 3.97
N PRO A 33 -21.06 13.75 4.30
CA PRO A 33 -21.98 13.21 3.30
C PRO A 33 -22.55 14.32 2.40
N GLU A 34 -22.79 14.00 1.11
CA GLU A 34 -23.33 14.93 0.11
C GLU A 34 -24.69 15.50 0.53
N VAL A 35 -25.51 14.69 1.20
CA VAL A 35 -26.79 15.13 1.77
C VAL A 35 -26.66 15.20 3.28
N ARG A 36 -26.64 16.42 3.82
CA ARG A 36 -26.58 16.66 5.27
C ARG A 36 -27.98 16.66 5.85
N VAL A 37 -28.28 15.68 6.70
CA VAL A 37 -29.55 15.59 7.44
C VAL A 37 -29.55 16.50 8.67
N MET A 38 -28.38 16.88 9.21
CA MET A 38 -28.25 17.71 10.42
C MET A 38 -26.99 18.59 10.43
N ALA A 39 -27.05 19.73 11.12
CA ALA A 39 -25.88 20.60 11.35
C ALA A 39 -24.86 19.91 12.29
N PRO A 40 -23.54 20.05 12.03
CA PRO A 40 -22.51 19.44 12.87
C PRO A 40 -22.54 20.07 14.27
N ARG A 41 -22.61 19.23 15.30
CA ARG A 41 -22.51 19.68 16.69
C ARG A 41 -21.07 20.17 16.94
N PRO A 42 -20.88 21.34 17.57
CA PRO A 42 -19.55 21.80 17.96
C PRO A 42 -18.98 20.83 19.00
N GLY A 43 -17.82 20.26 18.69
CA GLY A 43 -17.11 19.32 19.56
C GLY A 43 -15.84 18.80 18.89
N PRO A 44 -14.87 18.31 19.67
CA PRO A 44 -13.68 17.67 19.13
C PRO A 44 -14.10 16.46 18.30
N GLN A 45 -13.74 16.46 17.01
CA GLN A 45 -13.88 15.29 16.16
C GLN A 45 -12.73 14.33 16.46
N THR A 46 -13.04 13.04 16.53
CA THR A 46 -12.02 11.99 16.58
C THR A 46 -11.03 12.24 15.42
N PRO A 47 -9.71 12.22 15.67
CA PRO A 47 -8.71 12.26 14.60
C PRO A 47 -8.93 11.11 13.61
N GLY A 48 -8.21 11.12 12.47
CA GLY A 48 -8.34 10.12 11.41
C GLY A 48 -8.24 8.67 11.89
N ASP A 49 -8.41 7.71 10.99
CA ASP A 49 -8.58 6.28 11.33
C ASP A 49 -7.59 5.80 12.43
N TRP A 50 -8.13 5.53 13.62
CA TRP A 50 -7.36 5.12 14.80
C TRP A 50 -6.54 3.85 14.55
N LEU A 51 -7.08 2.91 13.77
CA LEU A 51 -6.38 1.67 13.46
C LEU A 51 -5.18 1.92 12.54
N ALA A 52 -5.29 2.89 11.62
CA ALA A 52 -4.18 3.32 10.77
C ALA A 52 -3.09 4.00 11.61
N ILE A 53 -3.46 4.82 12.60
CA ILE A 53 -2.51 5.45 13.54
C ILE A 53 -1.78 4.38 14.37
N ALA A 54 -2.50 3.44 14.97
CA ALA A 54 -1.92 2.37 15.77
C ALA A 54 -0.95 1.49 14.93
N THR A 55 -1.38 1.10 13.74
CA THR A 55 -0.54 0.30 12.81
C THR A 55 0.73 1.06 12.43
N SER A 56 0.64 2.37 12.17
CA SER A 56 1.79 3.23 11.87
C SER A 56 2.80 3.24 13.01
N ILE A 57 2.34 3.40 14.26
CA ILE A 57 3.21 3.45 15.44
C ILE A 57 3.98 2.14 15.58
N ASP A 58 3.27 1.01 15.52
CA ASP A 58 3.87 -0.32 15.70
C ASP A 58 4.89 -0.63 14.61
N CYS A 59 4.55 -0.39 13.34
CA CYS A 59 5.45 -0.66 12.22
C CYS A 59 6.65 0.31 12.23
N GLU A 60 6.42 1.59 12.50
CA GLU A 60 7.52 2.58 12.58
C GLU A 60 8.53 2.27 13.66
N GLN A 61 8.09 1.75 14.82
CA GLN A 61 9.00 1.38 15.90
C GLN A 61 9.90 0.23 15.48
N ARG A 62 9.33 -0.86 14.94
CA ARG A 62 10.10 -2.02 14.47
C ARG A 62 11.04 -1.66 13.32
N LEU A 63 10.55 -0.85 12.37
CA LEU A 63 11.37 -0.36 11.27
C LEU A 63 12.56 0.47 11.77
N ARG A 64 12.37 1.32 12.79
CA ARG A 64 13.45 2.10 13.39
C ARG A 64 14.52 1.21 14.00
N GLU A 65 14.12 0.22 14.78
CA GLU A 65 15.04 -0.73 15.42
C GLU A 65 15.90 -1.43 14.36
N ILE A 66 15.27 -2.09 13.38
CA ILE A 66 16.00 -2.86 12.37
C ILE A 66 16.82 -1.97 11.42
N ALA A 67 16.30 -0.79 11.05
CA ALA A 67 17.01 0.14 10.18
C ALA A 67 18.24 0.73 10.87
N PHE A 68 18.15 1.08 12.14
CA PHE A 68 19.29 1.61 12.89
C PHE A 68 20.37 0.56 13.12
N ASP A 69 19.98 -0.69 13.40
CA ASP A 69 20.94 -1.79 13.53
C ASP A 69 21.65 -2.06 12.20
N ALA A 70 20.90 -2.09 11.08
CA ALA A 70 21.46 -2.34 9.75
C ALA A 70 22.36 -1.19 9.28
N LEU A 71 21.88 0.05 9.38
CA LEU A 71 22.60 1.25 8.98
C LEU A 71 23.79 1.53 9.90
N GLY A 72 23.67 1.20 11.19
CA GLY A 72 24.78 1.25 12.15
C GLY A 72 25.86 0.23 11.83
N SER A 73 25.49 -1.00 11.46
CA SER A 73 26.42 -2.07 11.09
C SER A 73 27.26 -1.73 9.85
N ILE A 74 26.70 -0.99 8.89
CA ILE A 74 27.44 -0.50 7.72
C ILE A 74 28.17 0.84 7.97
N GLY A 75 28.05 1.43 9.17
CA GLY A 75 28.68 2.70 9.53
C GLY A 75 28.02 3.95 8.92
N ALA A 76 26.76 3.87 8.50
CA ALA A 76 26.05 5.01 7.96
C ALA A 76 25.74 6.04 9.06
N LYS A 77 26.03 7.31 8.79
CA LYS A 77 25.75 8.41 9.73
C LYS A 77 24.31 8.88 9.56
N LEU A 78 23.52 8.69 10.61
CA LEU A 78 22.13 9.12 10.68
C LEU A 78 22.02 10.46 11.41
N ARG A 79 21.11 11.31 10.94
CA ARG A 79 20.74 12.55 11.63
C ARG A 79 19.43 12.34 12.38
N ASP A 80 19.16 13.17 13.38
CA ASP A 80 17.91 13.08 14.17
C ASP A 80 16.64 13.18 13.29
N GLY A 81 16.71 13.90 12.17
CA GLY A 81 15.61 14.01 11.21
C GLY A 81 15.39 12.77 10.33
N ASP A 82 16.30 11.80 10.33
CA ASP A 82 16.20 10.59 9.51
C ASP A 82 15.31 9.49 10.13
N ALA A 83 14.81 9.68 11.35
CA ALA A 83 14.01 8.70 12.09
C ALA A 83 12.60 8.44 11.52
N LYS A 84 12.17 9.19 10.51
CA LYS A 84 10.87 8.98 9.85
C LYS A 84 10.89 7.71 9.00
N ALA A 85 9.84 6.88 9.05
CA ALA A 85 9.77 5.62 8.31
C ALA A 85 10.06 5.76 6.81
N GLN A 86 9.44 6.73 6.12
CA GLN A 86 9.69 6.94 4.69
C GLN A 86 11.18 7.23 4.40
N ARG A 87 11.82 7.99 5.30
CA ARG A 87 13.22 8.36 5.18
C ARG A 87 14.13 7.15 5.41
N LEU A 88 13.82 6.33 6.42
CA LEU A 88 14.53 5.07 6.67
C LEU A 88 14.41 4.11 5.50
N CYS A 89 13.22 3.91 4.95
CA CYS A 89 13.01 3.10 3.75
C CYS A 89 13.84 3.61 2.56
N THR A 90 13.91 4.94 2.36
CA THR A 90 14.74 5.55 1.32
C THR A 90 16.23 5.26 1.54
N LEU A 91 16.69 5.34 2.79
CA LEU A 91 18.08 5.05 3.14
C LEU A 91 18.42 3.56 2.96
N ILE A 92 17.53 2.66 3.34
CA ILE A 92 17.67 1.21 3.09
C ILE A 92 17.77 0.94 1.59
N ALA A 93 16.92 1.56 0.77
CA ALA A 93 16.97 1.41 -0.68
C ALA A 93 18.30 1.92 -1.29
N PHE A 94 18.86 2.99 -0.71
CA PHE A 94 20.14 3.57 -1.12
C PHE A 94 21.32 2.66 -0.75
N TYR A 95 21.37 2.19 0.50
CA TYR A 95 22.42 1.30 1.01
C TYR A 95 22.13 -0.19 0.78
N ALA A 96 21.16 -0.53 -0.08
CA ALA A 96 20.70 -1.91 -0.28
C ALA A 96 21.84 -2.88 -0.62
N TYR A 97 22.87 -2.43 -1.35
CA TYR A 97 24.03 -3.25 -1.67
C TYR A 97 24.85 -3.61 -0.42
N ASP A 98 25.15 -2.65 0.44
CA ASP A 98 25.94 -2.90 1.65
C ASP A 98 25.14 -3.64 2.71
N ILE A 99 23.84 -3.36 2.83
CA ILE A 99 22.92 -4.11 3.69
C ILE A 99 22.81 -5.56 3.22
N SER A 100 22.78 -5.84 1.92
CA SER A 100 22.71 -7.21 1.39
C SER A 100 23.95 -8.07 1.67
N LYS A 101 25.05 -7.47 2.13
CA LYS A 101 26.26 -8.20 2.55
C LYS A 101 26.22 -8.62 4.01
N LEU A 102 25.24 -8.14 4.79
CA LEU A 102 25.09 -8.53 6.18
C LEU A 102 24.58 -9.98 6.24
N ASP A 103 25.12 -10.76 7.19
CA ASP A 103 24.78 -12.17 7.37
C ASP A 103 23.30 -12.39 7.73
N TRP A 104 22.65 -11.36 8.26
CA TRP A 104 21.25 -11.35 8.69
C TRP A 104 20.35 -10.50 7.79
N SER A 105 20.81 -10.16 6.57
CA SER A 105 20.04 -9.34 5.62
C SER A 105 18.68 -9.95 5.24
N ASP A 106 18.54 -11.28 5.29
CA ASP A 106 17.27 -11.98 5.10
C ASP A 106 16.22 -11.58 6.14
N ALA A 107 16.61 -11.41 7.41
CA ALA A 107 15.70 -10.97 8.47
C ALA A 107 15.17 -9.54 8.22
N ILE A 108 15.97 -8.69 7.55
CA ILE A 108 15.54 -7.35 7.14
C ILE A 108 14.48 -7.45 6.05
N ILE A 109 14.71 -8.33 5.07
CA ILE A 109 13.76 -8.55 3.98
C ILE A 109 12.44 -9.09 4.53
N ASP A 110 12.49 -10.07 5.43
CA ASP A 110 11.30 -10.67 6.04
C ASP A 110 10.49 -9.62 6.84
N GLU A 111 11.16 -8.76 7.61
CA GLU A 111 10.47 -7.69 8.35
C GLU A 111 9.85 -6.65 7.40
N LEU A 112 10.56 -6.24 6.34
CA LEU A 112 10.01 -5.31 5.34
C LEU A 112 8.79 -5.90 4.63
N GLU A 113 8.82 -7.20 4.30
CA GLU A 113 7.68 -7.91 3.70
C GLU A 113 6.50 -8.02 4.65
N ALA A 114 6.74 -8.37 5.92
CA ALA A 114 5.70 -8.45 6.93
C ALA A 114 5.03 -7.09 7.20
N GLN A 115 5.81 -6.02 7.25
CA GLN A 115 5.28 -4.66 7.38
C GLN A 115 4.50 -4.24 6.13
N LEU A 116 5.02 -4.55 4.94
CA LEU A 116 4.34 -4.22 3.68
C LEU A 116 2.97 -4.90 3.61
N ASP A 117 2.89 -6.20 3.90
CA ASP A 117 1.64 -6.97 3.96
C ASP A 117 0.68 -6.41 5.03
N THR A 118 1.19 -6.06 6.22
CA THR A 118 0.38 -5.47 7.28
C THR A 118 -0.22 -4.13 6.87
N ILE A 119 0.59 -3.25 6.27
CA ILE A 119 0.13 -1.93 5.81
C ILE A 119 -0.83 -2.08 4.64
N HIS A 120 -0.53 -2.98 3.69
CA HIS A 120 -1.41 -3.28 2.56
C HIS A 120 -2.76 -3.78 3.01
N LYS A 121 -2.85 -4.74 3.94
CA LYS A 121 -4.14 -5.20 4.48
C LYS A 121 -4.99 -4.07 5.08
N ARG A 122 -4.34 -3.04 5.65
CA ARG A 122 -5.03 -1.86 6.18
C ARG A 122 -5.47 -0.88 5.09
N THR A 123 -4.60 -0.59 4.13
CA THR A 123 -4.94 0.29 3.00
C THR A 123 -5.98 -0.36 2.08
N GLU A 124 -5.92 -1.68 1.89
CA GLU A 124 -6.89 -2.50 1.16
C GLU A 124 -8.27 -2.48 1.83
N GLY A 125 -8.34 -2.71 3.15
CA GLY A 125 -9.61 -2.65 3.89
C GLY A 125 -10.29 -1.29 3.79
N VAL A 126 -9.51 -0.20 3.85
CA VAL A 126 -10.02 1.16 3.70
C VAL A 126 -10.37 1.50 2.24
N HIS A 127 -9.61 0.99 1.25
CA HIS A 127 -9.92 1.20 -0.16
C HIS A 127 -11.16 0.41 -0.60
N LEU A 128 -11.30 -0.85 -0.19
CA LEU A 128 -12.48 -1.68 -0.43
C LEU A 128 -13.70 -1.12 0.31
N GLN A 129 -13.56 -0.67 1.56
CA GLN A 129 -14.66 0.00 2.28
C GLN A 129 -15.06 1.33 1.64
N LYS A 130 -14.11 2.15 1.14
CA LYS A 130 -14.43 3.37 0.38
C LYS A 130 -15.08 3.06 -0.98
N LEU A 131 -14.73 1.96 -1.62
CA LEU A 131 -15.38 1.48 -2.86
C LEU A 131 -16.77 0.87 -2.58
N ALA A 132 -16.97 0.25 -1.42
CA ALA A 132 -18.25 -0.30 -1.00
C ALA A 132 -19.25 0.78 -0.55
N HIS A 133 -18.76 1.88 0.03
CA HIS A 133 -19.60 3.01 0.51
C HIS A 133 -19.67 4.21 -0.45
N GLY A 134 -18.85 4.22 -1.52
CA GLY A 134 -18.85 5.26 -2.56
C GLY A 134 -19.13 4.69 -3.93
N VAL A 135 -19.52 5.53 -4.89
CA VAL A 135 -19.65 5.12 -6.30
C VAL A 135 -18.25 4.81 -6.83
N GLU A 136 -17.88 3.54 -6.85
CA GLU A 136 -16.60 3.12 -7.41
C GLU A 136 -16.45 3.59 -8.86
N TYR A 137 -15.36 4.30 -9.14
CA TYR A 137 -15.05 4.73 -10.49
C TYR A 137 -14.57 3.54 -11.32
N ARG A 138 -15.27 3.25 -12.42
CA ARG A 138 -14.87 2.17 -13.33
C ARG A 138 -13.56 2.53 -14.04
N GLN A 139 -12.61 1.59 -14.03
CA GLN A 139 -11.25 1.78 -14.53
C GLN A 139 -10.96 0.90 -15.74
N THR A 140 -9.95 1.27 -16.53
CA THR A 140 -9.51 0.43 -17.64
C THR A 140 -8.80 -0.83 -17.13
N ALA A 141 -8.87 -1.93 -17.89
CA ALA A 141 -8.20 -3.18 -17.55
C ALA A 141 -6.69 -3.00 -17.27
N ARG A 142 -6.01 -2.11 -18.01
CA ARG A 142 -4.57 -1.82 -17.80
C ARG A 142 -4.32 -1.16 -16.44
N SER A 143 -5.15 -0.21 -16.03
CA SER A 143 -5.05 0.44 -14.72
C SER A 143 -5.25 -0.57 -13.60
N ILE A 144 -6.24 -1.45 -13.75
CA ILE A 144 -6.52 -2.51 -12.77
C ILE A 144 -5.34 -3.47 -12.66
N CYS A 145 -4.79 -3.97 -13.79
CA CYS A 145 -3.62 -4.86 -13.76
C CYS A 145 -2.40 -4.23 -13.08
N VAL A 146 -2.17 -2.92 -13.26
CA VAL A 146 -1.06 -2.22 -12.59
C VAL A 146 -1.27 -2.20 -11.08
N ARG A 147 -2.50 -1.92 -10.63
CA ARG A 147 -2.83 -1.93 -9.19
C ARG A 147 -2.78 -3.33 -8.61
N LEU A 148 -3.34 -4.33 -9.29
CA LEU A 148 -3.27 -5.75 -8.90
C LEU A 148 -1.83 -6.21 -8.71
N ARG A 149 -0.91 -5.77 -9.58
CA ARG A 149 0.51 -6.09 -9.42
C ARG A 149 1.10 -5.48 -8.14
N GLY A 150 0.68 -4.27 -7.78
CA GLY A 150 1.04 -3.65 -6.49
C GLY A 150 0.47 -4.43 -5.29
N TYR A 151 -0.67 -5.09 -5.46
CA TYR A 151 -1.26 -6.02 -4.49
C TYR A 151 -0.69 -7.45 -4.54
N GLY A 152 0.39 -7.69 -5.29
CA GLY A 152 1.01 -9.02 -5.41
C GLY A 152 0.28 -10.00 -6.35
N HIS A 153 -0.81 -9.58 -7.00
CA HIS A 153 -1.57 -10.41 -7.94
C HIS A 153 -1.15 -10.16 -9.39
N SER A 154 -0.72 -11.22 -10.09
CA SER A 154 -0.35 -11.13 -11.51
C SER A 154 -1.53 -11.49 -12.43
N THR A 155 -2.25 -10.46 -12.90
CA THR A 155 -3.37 -10.63 -13.84
C THR A 155 -3.12 -9.87 -15.15
N THR A 156 -3.58 -10.42 -16.28
CA THR A 156 -3.48 -9.77 -17.59
C THR A 156 -4.79 -9.10 -18.02
N PRO A 157 -4.76 -8.04 -18.86
CA PRO A 157 -5.97 -7.40 -19.35
C PRO A 157 -6.91 -8.34 -20.14
N GLU A 158 -6.35 -9.39 -20.75
CA GLU A 158 -7.12 -10.41 -21.46
C GLU A 158 -7.93 -11.28 -20.50
N THR A 159 -7.35 -11.62 -19.34
CA THR A 159 -8.05 -12.34 -18.27
C THR A 159 -9.27 -11.55 -17.80
N LEU A 160 -9.12 -10.25 -17.55
CA LEU A 160 -10.24 -9.37 -17.18
C LEU A 160 -11.34 -9.35 -18.26
N ARG A 161 -10.97 -9.27 -19.54
CA ARG A 161 -11.96 -9.31 -20.64
C ARG A 161 -12.73 -10.64 -20.66
N LYS A 162 -12.03 -11.77 -20.50
CA LYS A 162 -12.66 -13.09 -20.43
C LYS A 162 -13.58 -13.24 -19.22
N TRP A 163 -13.21 -12.70 -18.07
CA TRP A 163 -14.10 -12.68 -16.89
C TRP A 163 -15.36 -11.86 -17.13
N ALA A 164 -15.25 -10.72 -17.83
CA ALA A 164 -16.41 -9.93 -18.21
C ALA A 164 -17.30 -10.63 -19.25
N GLU A 165 -16.72 -11.27 -20.25
CA GLU A 165 -17.44 -12.07 -21.25
C GLU A 165 -18.20 -13.25 -20.61
N ARG A 166 -17.64 -13.82 -19.54
CA ARG A 166 -18.26 -14.88 -18.74
C ARG A 166 -19.27 -14.37 -17.71
N GLY A 167 -19.49 -13.05 -17.63
CA GLY A 167 -20.41 -12.43 -16.68
C GLY A 167 -19.95 -12.48 -15.22
N LYS A 168 -18.67 -12.76 -14.95
CA LYS A 168 -18.13 -12.76 -13.58
C LYS A 168 -17.85 -11.35 -13.05
N ILE A 169 -17.53 -10.40 -13.94
CA ILE A 169 -17.36 -8.97 -13.62
C ILE A 169 -18.16 -8.11 -14.59
N SER A 170 -18.59 -6.94 -14.14
CA SER A 170 -19.37 -5.99 -14.92
C SER A 170 -18.48 -5.13 -15.82
N ARG A 171 -18.81 -5.04 -17.12
CA ARG A 171 -18.13 -4.15 -18.08
C ARG A 171 -19.06 -3.04 -18.57
N THR A 172 -18.56 -1.80 -18.57
CA THR A 172 -19.19 -0.66 -19.26
C THR A 172 -18.27 -0.16 -20.36
N GLN A 173 -18.83 0.34 -21.46
CA GLN A 173 -18.05 0.96 -22.52
C GLN A 173 -18.04 2.48 -22.34
N ARG A 174 -16.84 3.06 -22.47
CA ARG A 174 -16.68 4.51 -22.58
C ARG A 174 -16.92 4.95 -24.02
N ALA A 175 -17.19 6.25 -24.22
CA ALA A 175 -17.37 6.85 -25.56
C ALA A 175 -16.19 6.62 -26.54
N ASP A 176 -14.99 6.29 -26.02
CA ASP A 176 -13.79 5.96 -26.82
C ASP A 176 -13.67 4.46 -27.16
N GLY A 177 -14.71 3.66 -26.88
CA GLY A 177 -14.74 2.21 -27.13
C GLY A 177 -13.96 1.36 -26.14
N LYS A 178 -13.29 1.95 -25.13
CA LYS A 178 -12.56 1.20 -24.12
C LYS A 178 -13.50 0.64 -23.05
N GLY A 179 -13.26 -0.61 -22.65
CA GLY A 179 -13.95 -1.25 -21.55
C GLY A 179 -13.47 -0.74 -20.19
N LEU A 180 -14.43 -0.40 -19.33
CA LEU A 180 -14.23 0.00 -17.95
C LEU A 180 -14.84 -1.05 -17.01
N TYR A 181 -14.12 -1.37 -15.94
CA TYR A 181 -14.41 -2.43 -14.99
C TYR A 181 -14.30 -1.92 -13.56
N LEU A 182 -14.90 -2.62 -12.61
CA LEU A 182 -14.75 -2.35 -11.19
C LEU A 182 -13.55 -3.13 -10.63
N LEU A 183 -12.75 -2.50 -9.79
CA LEU A 183 -11.63 -3.15 -9.11
C LEU A 183 -12.15 -4.11 -8.02
N THR A 184 -13.22 -3.74 -7.31
CA THR A 184 -13.84 -4.60 -6.28
C THR A 184 -14.25 -5.97 -6.82
N GLU A 185 -15.05 -6.01 -7.89
CA GLU A 185 -15.49 -7.28 -8.51
C GLU A 185 -14.31 -8.17 -8.94
N VAL A 186 -13.20 -7.55 -9.35
CA VAL A 186 -11.99 -8.28 -9.76
C VAL A 186 -11.26 -8.84 -8.54
N MET A 187 -11.14 -8.05 -7.47
CA MET A 187 -10.55 -8.50 -6.20
C MET A 187 -11.38 -9.62 -5.55
N ASP A 188 -12.71 -9.54 -5.62
CA ASP A 188 -13.60 -10.56 -5.09
C ASP A 188 -13.39 -11.91 -5.79
N ILE A 189 -13.22 -11.92 -7.11
CA ILE A 189 -12.91 -13.15 -7.86
C ILE A 189 -11.56 -13.72 -7.44
N ILE A 190 -10.55 -12.86 -7.33
CA ILE A 190 -9.18 -13.29 -6.98
C ILE A 190 -9.13 -13.82 -5.54
N SER A 191 -9.94 -13.25 -4.63
CA SER A 191 -10.02 -13.70 -3.23
C SER A 191 -10.88 -14.95 -3.06
N ALA A 192 -11.72 -15.30 -4.04
CA ALA A 192 -12.56 -16.49 -4.06
C ALA A 192 -11.92 -17.70 -4.78
N GLU A 193 -10.79 -17.49 -5.46
CA GLU A 193 -9.93 -18.56 -6.02
C GLU A 193 -8.92 -19.06 -4.98
#